data_AF-A0A4R7WBD8-F1
#
_entry.id   AF-A0A4R7WBD8-F1
#
_cell.length_a   1.000
_cell.length_b   1.000
_cell.length_c   1.000
_cell.angle_alpha   90.00
_cell.angle_beta   90.00
_cell.angle_gamma   90.00
#
_symmetry.space_group_name_H-M   'P 1'
#
loop_
_entity.id
_entity.type
_entity.pdbx_description
1 polymer ?
#
loop_
_entity_poly.entity_id
_entity_poly.type
_entity_poly.pdbx_seq_one_letter_code
_entity_poly.pdbx_strand_id
1 'polypeptide(L)'
;MTNHFIDYNDAAYLDFHMGYLRDLPRRIEAFKIKLGLVPAADYGKYLETALNSVVAQALDGSKMWGSSATRLRSLHLEARSTLTEAIEQTNAVPSAEALKRVIVTLKHHQAKFSRQRAECLRIIECASVIPRFIDFMNLRIVQYAARHGLLAGRARGEASNTLHRRLTPDENLVSATRTVQWNYRCYSTALLSAGNMAAYCGRLSLLLSNTVQPLAALDAMQSPRRYRLSCRLAVASAHEALRLIERTFDRILRFRL
;
A
#
# COMPACT_ATOMS: atom_id res chain seq x y z
N MET A 1 -3.65 -11.35 18.93
CA MET A 1 -2.96 -11.08 17.65
C MET A 1 -4.00 -10.75 16.59
N THR A 2 -4.04 -9.51 16.13
CA THR A 2 -4.87 -9.08 14.99
C THR A 2 -4.33 -9.74 13.72
N ASN A 3 -5.10 -10.65 13.13
CA ASN A 3 -4.75 -11.21 11.83
C ASN A 3 -4.96 -10.13 10.76
N HIS A 4 -3.86 -9.56 10.25
CA HIS A 4 -3.89 -8.64 9.11
C HIS A 4 -4.08 -9.48 7.84
N PHE A 5 -5.33 -9.59 7.43
CA PHE A 5 -5.71 -10.13 6.14
C PHE A 5 -5.79 -8.97 5.15
N ILE A 6 -5.34 -9.20 3.92
CA ILE A 6 -5.64 -8.30 2.81
C ILE A 6 -6.99 -8.68 2.21
N ASP A 7 -7.72 -7.68 1.71
CA ASP A 7 -8.93 -7.88 0.92
C ASP A 7 -8.72 -7.46 -0.55
N TYR A 8 -9.75 -7.66 -1.37
CA TYR A 8 -9.73 -7.21 -2.78
C TYR A 8 -9.57 -5.69 -2.88
N ASN A 9 -10.19 -4.94 -1.96
CA ASN A 9 -10.17 -3.49 -1.97
C ASN A 9 -8.77 -2.95 -1.73
N ASP A 10 -7.96 -3.60 -0.89
CA ASP A 10 -6.57 -3.23 -0.66
C ASP A 10 -5.76 -3.24 -1.96
N ALA A 11 -5.90 -4.30 -2.78
CA ALA A 11 -5.23 -4.37 -4.08
C ALA A 11 -5.79 -3.32 -5.07
N ALA A 12 -7.11 -3.15 -5.12
CA ALA A 12 -7.75 -2.17 -6.00
C ALA A 12 -7.39 -0.73 -5.63
N TYR A 13 -7.28 -0.40 -4.34
CA TYR A 13 -6.91 0.93 -3.86
C TYR A 13 -5.44 1.25 -4.12
N LEU A 14 -4.55 0.25 -4.13
CA LEU A 14 -3.16 0.45 -4.55
C LEU A 14 -3.08 0.82 -6.04
N ASP A 15 -3.82 0.14 -6.90
CA ASP A 15 -3.90 0.47 -8.34
C ASP A 15 -4.51 1.87 -8.55
N PHE A 16 -5.60 2.17 -7.85
CA PHE A 16 -6.20 3.50 -7.84
C PHE A 16 -5.20 4.57 -7.40
N HIS A 17 -4.41 4.31 -6.35
CA HIS A 17 -3.43 5.26 -5.84
C HIS A 17 -2.32 5.54 -6.86
N MET A 18 -1.87 4.55 -7.63
CA MET A 18 -0.90 4.79 -8.72
C MET A 18 -1.48 5.71 -9.79
N GLY A 19 -2.74 5.50 -10.17
CA GLY A 19 -3.46 6.40 -11.08
C GLY A 19 -3.59 7.82 -10.50
N TYR A 20 -3.95 7.93 -9.22
CA TYR A 20 -4.02 9.19 -8.51
C TYR A 20 -2.68 9.96 -8.59
N LEU A 21 -1.56 9.29 -8.31
CA LEU A 21 -0.22 9.90 -8.31
C LEU A 21 0.18 10.35 -9.72
N ARG A 22 -0.12 9.53 -10.74
CA ARG A 22 0.13 9.84 -12.15
C ARG A 22 -0.61 11.08 -12.60
N ASP A 23 -1.85 11.24 -12.14
CA ASP A 23 -2.71 12.36 -12.51
C ASP A 23 -2.52 13.62 -11.63
N LEU A 24 -1.59 13.59 -10.66
CA LEU A 24 -1.38 14.71 -9.74
C LEU A 24 -1.15 16.06 -10.43
N PRO A 25 -0.35 16.17 -11.52
CA PRO A 25 -0.19 17.44 -12.25
C PRO A 25 -1.53 18.02 -12.73
N ARG A 26 -2.35 17.17 -13.35
CA ARG A 26 -3.68 17.56 -13.86
C ARG A 26 -4.61 17.97 -12.72
N ARG A 27 -4.53 17.30 -11.57
CA ARG A 27 -5.33 17.63 -10.38
C ARG A 27 -4.97 19.00 -9.80
N ILE A 28 -3.69 19.36 -9.80
CA ILE A 28 -3.21 20.68 -9.36
C ILE A 28 -3.81 21.77 -10.25
N GLU A 29 -3.70 21.64 -11.57
CA GLU A 29 -4.24 22.62 -12.52
C GLU A 29 -5.77 22.73 -12.44
N ALA A 30 -6.46 21.60 -12.44
CA ALA A 30 -7.92 21.56 -12.34
C ALA A 30 -8.44 22.24 -11.07
N PHE A 31 -7.75 22.08 -9.94
CA PHE A 31 -8.13 22.74 -8.69
C PHE A 31 -8.00 24.26 -8.78
N LYS A 32 -6.94 24.78 -9.41
CA LYS A 32 -6.75 26.23 -9.57
C LYS A 32 -7.78 26.85 -10.51
N ILE A 33 -8.09 26.19 -11.62
CA ILE A 33 -9.12 26.65 -12.57
C ILE A 33 -10.50 26.63 -11.93
N LYS A 34 -10.81 25.58 -11.17
CA LYS A 34 -12.07 25.48 -10.40
C LYS A 34 -12.24 26.64 -9.42
N LEU A 35 -11.16 27.11 -8.80
CA LEU A 35 -11.17 28.29 -7.94
C LEU A 35 -11.05 29.62 -8.71
N GLY A 36 -11.04 29.62 -10.04
CA GLY A 36 -10.85 30.84 -10.84
C GLY A 36 -9.51 31.54 -10.60
N LEU A 37 -8.50 30.83 -10.06
CA LEU A 37 -7.18 31.39 -9.78
C LEU A 37 -6.29 31.41 -11.03
N VAL A 38 -6.64 30.64 -12.06
CA VAL A 38 -6.03 30.59 -13.37
C VAL A 38 -7.17 30.53 -14.41
N PRO A 39 -7.10 31.29 -15.52
CA PRO A 39 -8.10 31.22 -16.58
C PRO A 39 -8.21 29.81 -17.17
N ALA A 40 -9.41 29.37 -17.52
CA ALA A 40 -9.62 28.06 -18.15
C ALA A 40 -8.87 27.90 -19.49
N ALA A 41 -8.66 29.01 -20.21
CA ALA A 41 -7.89 29.05 -21.45
C ALA A 41 -6.39 28.69 -21.28
N ASP A 42 -5.91 28.67 -20.04
CA ASP A 42 -4.53 28.35 -19.68
C ASP A 42 -4.36 26.93 -19.09
N TYR A 43 -5.41 26.10 -19.14
CA TYR A 43 -5.32 24.67 -18.79
C TYR A 43 -4.25 23.99 -19.65
N GLY A 44 -3.36 23.21 -19.03
CA GLY A 44 -2.24 22.54 -19.67
C GLY A 44 -1.04 23.44 -20.00
N LYS A 45 -1.12 24.75 -19.76
CA LYS A 45 -0.03 25.71 -20.00
C LYS A 45 0.66 26.18 -18.72
N TYR A 46 0.02 25.94 -17.57
CA TYR A 46 0.45 26.47 -16.29
C TYR A 46 1.21 25.43 -15.45
N LEU A 47 2.41 25.78 -15.00
CA LEU A 47 3.21 24.98 -14.07
C LEU A 47 3.23 25.61 -12.68
N GLU A 48 2.83 24.85 -11.66
CA GLU A 48 2.97 25.25 -10.26
C GLU A 48 4.36 24.84 -9.75
N THR A 49 5.34 25.73 -9.92
CA THR A 49 6.76 25.45 -9.60
C THR A 49 6.98 25.05 -8.14
N ALA A 50 6.17 25.56 -7.21
CA ALA A 50 6.21 25.21 -5.79
C ALA A 50 5.90 23.72 -5.53
N LEU A 51 5.27 23.02 -6.47
CA LEU A 51 4.95 21.59 -6.39
C LEU A 51 5.82 20.72 -7.31
N ASN A 52 6.85 21.26 -7.98
CA ASN A 52 7.68 20.47 -8.90
C ASN A 52 8.29 19.22 -8.25
N SER A 53 8.84 19.36 -7.03
CA SER A 53 9.41 18.22 -6.30
C SER A 53 8.34 17.21 -5.87
N VAL A 54 7.16 17.69 -5.48
CA VAL A 54 6.00 16.86 -5.12
C VAL A 54 5.48 16.08 -6.32
N VAL A 55 5.40 16.73 -7.48
CA VAL A 55 5.01 16.13 -8.75
C VAL A 55 6.03 15.08 -9.19
N ALA A 56 7.33 15.39 -9.13
CA ALA A 56 8.37 14.43 -9.46
C ALA A 56 8.28 13.18 -8.58
N GLN A 57 8.17 13.36 -7.26
CA GLN A 57 8.01 12.26 -6.31
C GLN A 57 6.73 11.45 -6.57
N ALA A 58 5.63 12.10 -6.95
CA ALA A 58 4.39 11.40 -7.30
C ALA A 58 4.53 10.59 -8.59
N LEU A 59 5.17 11.13 -9.62
CA LEU A 59 5.39 10.43 -10.89
C LEU A 59 6.31 9.21 -10.70
N ASP A 60 7.34 9.32 -9.87
CA ASP A 60 8.19 8.18 -9.52
C ASP A 60 7.43 7.15 -8.67
N GLY A 61 6.64 7.62 -7.70
CA GLY A 61 5.74 6.79 -6.90
C GLY A 61 4.73 6.01 -7.74
N SER A 62 4.18 6.62 -8.79
CA SER A 62 3.15 6.03 -9.66
C SER A 62 3.60 4.78 -10.43
N LYS A 63 4.91 4.52 -10.45
CA LYS A 63 5.55 3.36 -11.10
C LYS A 63 5.89 2.24 -10.13
N MET A 64 5.71 2.44 -8.81
CA MET A 64 6.21 1.52 -7.79
C MET A 64 5.36 0.26 -7.62
N TRP A 65 4.05 0.36 -7.82
CA TRP A 65 3.16 -0.80 -7.73
C TRP A 65 2.94 -1.41 -9.12
N GLY A 66 3.43 -2.63 -9.31
CA GLY A 66 3.28 -3.41 -10.54
C GLY A 66 2.61 -4.78 -10.33
N SER A 67 1.96 -4.99 -9.19
CA SER A 67 1.38 -6.27 -8.81
C SER A 67 -0.13 -6.22 -8.85
N SER A 68 -0.72 -6.85 -9.87
CA SER A 68 -2.18 -7.01 -9.94
C SER A 68 -2.69 -8.06 -8.95
N ALA A 69 -3.98 -8.01 -8.64
CA ALA A 69 -4.66 -9.07 -7.89
C ALA A 69 -4.43 -10.47 -8.51
N THR A 70 -4.33 -10.54 -9.85
CA THR A 70 -3.99 -11.78 -10.57
C THR A 70 -2.59 -12.27 -10.25
N ARG A 71 -1.59 -11.38 -10.18
CA ARG A 71 -0.21 -11.75 -9.84
C ARG A 71 -0.08 -12.23 -8.40
N LEU A 72 -0.76 -11.55 -7.47
CA LEU A 72 -0.88 -11.98 -6.07
C LEU A 72 -1.53 -13.36 -5.96
N ARG A 73 -2.57 -13.61 -6.74
CA ARG A 73 -3.25 -14.91 -6.79
C ARG A 73 -2.31 -16.02 -7.29
N SER A 74 -1.56 -15.79 -8.36
CA SER A 74 -0.58 -16.76 -8.85
C SER A 74 0.48 -17.07 -7.80
N LEU A 75 1.00 -16.02 -7.14
CA LEU A 75 1.97 -16.19 -6.05
C LEU A 75 1.41 -17.01 -4.89
N HIS A 76 0.15 -16.79 -4.49
CA HIS A 76 -0.53 -17.60 -3.48
C HIS A 76 -0.66 -19.06 -3.88
N LEU A 77 -1.07 -19.34 -5.12
CA LEU A 77 -1.22 -20.71 -5.62
C LEU A 77 0.12 -21.45 -5.66
N GLU A 78 1.17 -20.79 -6.17
CA GLU A 78 2.53 -21.34 -6.19
C GLU A 78 3.04 -21.63 -4.78
N ALA A 79 2.93 -20.65 -3.87
CA ALA A 79 3.39 -20.80 -2.49
C ALA A 79 2.61 -21.89 -1.74
N ARG A 80 1.29 -21.98 -1.94
CA ARG A 80 0.44 -23.03 -1.37
C ARG A 80 0.91 -24.41 -1.80
N SER A 81 1.15 -24.60 -3.09
CA SER A 81 1.63 -25.88 -3.64
C SER A 81 2.95 -26.31 -2.98
N THR A 82 3.93 -25.41 -2.93
CA THR A 82 5.24 -25.69 -2.33
C THR A 82 5.15 -25.94 -0.81
N LEU A 83 4.26 -25.25 -0.10
CA LEU A 83 4.04 -25.47 1.34
C LEU A 83 3.42 -26.84 1.61
N THR A 84 2.47 -27.28 0.79
CA THR A 84 1.89 -28.63 0.88
C THR A 84 2.95 -29.69 0.65
N GLU A 85 3.75 -29.54 -0.41
CA GLU A 85 4.88 -30.44 -0.70
C GLU A 85 5.87 -30.46 0.49
N ALA A 86 6.18 -29.31 1.09
CA ALA A 86 7.06 -29.24 2.25
C ALA A 86 6.53 -30.03 3.45
N ILE A 87 5.23 -29.96 3.72
CA ILE A 87 4.60 -30.69 4.82
C ILE A 87 4.64 -32.20 4.54
N GLU A 88 4.30 -32.62 3.32
CA GLU A 88 4.34 -34.03 2.91
C GLU A 88 5.75 -34.61 3.02
N GLN A 89 6.75 -33.92 2.46
CA GLN A 89 8.15 -34.36 2.50
C GLN A 89 8.69 -34.41 3.93
N THR A 90 8.27 -33.47 4.80
CA THR A 90 8.74 -33.43 6.20
C THR A 90 8.10 -34.52 7.07
N ASN A 91 6.87 -34.92 6.76
CA ASN A 91 6.16 -35.99 7.47
C ASN A 91 6.50 -37.40 6.94
N ALA A 92 6.91 -37.52 5.68
CA ALA A 92 7.39 -38.76 5.07
C ALA A 92 8.86 -39.04 5.45
N VAL A 93 9.42 -40.16 4.95
CA VAL A 93 10.87 -40.39 4.95
C VAL A 93 11.46 -39.51 3.83
N PRO A 94 12.02 -38.33 4.14
CA PRO A 94 12.33 -37.34 3.11
C PRO A 94 13.56 -37.79 2.32
N SER A 95 13.53 -37.68 0.98
CA SER A 95 14.79 -37.70 0.25
C SER A 95 15.50 -36.36 0.44
N ALA A 96 16.81 -36.39 0.67
CA ALA A 96 17.62 -35.20 0.88
C ALA A 96 17.50 -34.23 -0.31
N GLU A 97 17.43 -34.78 -1.53
CA GLU A 97 17.23 -34.05 -2.77
C GLU A 97 15.85 -33.38 -2.85
N ALA A 98 14.77 -34.07 -2.47
CA ALA A 98 13.43 -33.49 -2.48
C ALA A 98 13.32 -32.34 -1.48
N LEU A 99 13.83 -32.54 -0.26
CA LEU A 99 13.83 -31.51 0.77
C LEU A 99 14.66 -30.29 0.34
N LYS A 100 15.83 -30.49 -0.28
CA LYS A 100 16.66 -29.42 -0.81
C LYS A 100 15.94 -28.60 -1.88
N ARG A 101 15.22 -29.25 -2.82
CA ARG A 101 14.42 -28.54 -3.83
C ARG A 101 13.31 -27.71 -3.20
N VAL A 102 12.55 -28.29 -2.27
CA VAL A 102 11.49 -27.59 -1.54
C VAL A 102 12.04 -26.36 -0.82
N ILE A 103 13.16 -26.49 -0.11
CA ILE A 103 13.80 -25.38 0.60
C ILE A 103 14.16 -24.22 -0.35
N VAL A 104 14.75 -24.53 -1.50
CA VAL A 104 15.11 -23.52 -2.51
C VAL A 104 13.87 -22.80 -3.01
N THR A 105 12.81 -23.53 -3.32
CA THR A 105 11.55 -22.96 -3.81
C THR A 105 10.85 -22.10 -2.75
N LEU A 106 10.83 -22.54 -1.48
CA LEU A 106 10.30 -21.74 -0.37
C LEU A 106 11.09 -20.44 -0.15
N LYS A 107 12.42 -20.48 -0.25
CA LYS A 107 13.27 -19.26 -0.20
C LYS A 107 12.95 -18.28 -1.34
N HIS A 108 12.66 -18.80 -2.53
CA HIS A 108 12.25 -17.96 -3.66
C HIS A 108 10.91 -17.26 -3.38
N HIS A 109 9.92 -18.00 -2.87
CA HIS A 109 8.63 -17.41 -2.47
C HIS A 109 8.79 -16.38 -1.35
N GLN A 110 9.61 -16.67 -0.35
CA GLN A 110 9.96 -15.74 0.72
C GLN A 110 10.52 -14.42 0.15
N ALA A 111 11.46 -14.50 -0.78
CA ALA A 111 12.04 -13.33 -1.43
C ALA A 111 11.00 -12.51 -2.20
N LYS A 112 10.07 -13.17 -2.91
CA LYS A 112 8.96 -12.50 -3.61
C LYS A 112 8.06 -11.73 -2.64
N PHE A 113 7.64 -12.33 -1.52
CA PHE A 113 6.84 -11.64 -0.50
C PHE A 113 7.61 -10.51 0.20
N SER A 114 8.89 -10.70 0.50
CA SER A 114 9.75 -9.65 1.05
C SER A 114 9.86 -8.45 0.12
N ARG A 115 10.05 -8.69 -1.18
CA ARG A 115 10.08 -7.63 -2.20
C ARG A 115 8.75 -6.87 -2.23
N GLN A 116 7.63 -7.59 -2.22
CA GLN A 116 6.32 -6.96 -2.27
C GLN A 116 6.03 -6.12 -1.01
N ARG A 117 6.46 -6.59 0.17
CA ARG A 117 6.45 -5.76 1.38
C ARG A 117 7.24 -4.47 1.21
N ALA A 118 8.47 -4.55 0.67
CA ALA A 118 9.31 -3.37 0.47
C ALA A 118 8.68 -2.37 -0.51
N GLU A 119 8.07 -2.87 -1.59
CA GLU A 119 7.30 -2.05 -2.53
C GLU A 119 6.16 -1.32 -1.82
N CYS A 120 5.35 -2.00 -0.99
CA CYS A 120 4.29 -1.37 -0.22
C CYS A 120 4.77 -0.32 0.79
N LEU A 121 5.89 -0.56 1.47
CA LEU A 121 6.47 0.43 2.39
C LEU A 121 6.92 1.70 1.65
N ARG A 122 7.49 1.56 0.45
CA ARG A 122 7.84 2.71 -0.39
C ARG A 122 6.60 3.47 -0.90
N ILE A 123 5.48 2.78 -1.14
CA ILE A 123 4.21 3.44 -1.49
C ILE A 123 3.74 4.32 -0.31
N ILE A 124 3.87 3.86 0.93
CA ILE A 124 3.53 4.66 2.13
C ILE A 124 4.38 5.94 2.17
N GLU A 125 5.67 5.85 1.88
CA GLU A 125 6.57 7.01 1.79
C GLU A 125 6.12 7.96 0.67
N CYS A 126 5.80 7.44 -0.52
CA CYS A 126 5.29 8.25 -1.64
C CYS A 126 3.93 8.88 -1.37
N ALA A 127 3.06 8.26 -0.56
CA ALA A 127 1.76 8.82 -0.22
C ALA A 127 1.87 10.16 0.54
N SER A 128 3.05 10.52 1.07
CA SER A 128 3.33 11.82 1.70
C SER A 128 3.14 13.01 0.75
N VAL A 129 3.10 12.80 -0.57
CA VAL A 129 2.81 13.86 -1.54
C VAL A 129 1.36 14.36 -1.44
N ILE A 130 0.43 13.51 -0.98
CA ILE A 130 -1.00 13.88 -0.88
C ILE A 130 -1.21 14.97 0.19
N PRO A 131 -0.69 14.84 1.43
CA PRO A 131 -0.71 15.92 2.41
C PRO A 131 -0.14 17.25 1.88
N ARG A 132 0.97 17.22 1.14
CA ARG A 132 1.55 18.44 0.54
C ARG A 132 0.63 19.08 -0.49
N PHE A 133 -0.05 18.27 -1.29
CA PHE A 133 -1.08 18.75 -2.21
C PHE A 133 -2.32 19.30 -1.46
N ILE A 134 -2.68 18.70 -0.33
CA ILE A 134 -3.76 19.21 0.55
C ILE A 134 -3.40 20.58 1.13
N ASP A 135 -2.17 20.76 1.63
CA ASP A 135 -1.68 22.04 2.12
C ASP A 135 -1.76 23.12 1.03
N PHE A 136 -1.35 22.77 -0.18
CA PHE A 136 -1.49 23.63 -1.35
C PHE A 136 -2.95 24.01 -1.61
N MET A 137 -3.87 23.05 -1.64
CA MET A 137 -5.30 23.32 -1.87
C MET A 137 -5.86 24.26 -0.81
N ASN A 138 -5.53 24.00 0.46
CA ASN A 138 -5.94 24.83 1.59
C ASN A 138 -5.43 26.27 1.49
N LEU A 139 -4.16 26.47 1.11
CA LEU A 139 -3.62 27.82 0.87
C LEU A 139 -4.35 28.55 -0.25
N ARG A 140 -4.69 27.84 -1.34
CA ARG A 140 -5.42 28.42 -2.47
C ARG A 140 -6.87 28.76 -2.13
N ILE A 141 -7.54 27.95 -1.30
CA ILE A 141 -8.87 28.25 -0.74
C ILE A 141 -8.84 29.56 0.05
N VAL A 142 -7.84 29.74 0.92
CA VAL A 142 -7.68 30.97 1.71
C VAL A 142 -7.43 32.18 0.81
N GLN A 143 -6.61 32.04 -0.23
CA GLN A 143 -6.34 33.11 -1.21
C GLN A 143 -7.60 33.49 -1.99
N TYR A 144 -8.39 32.51 -2.43
CA TYR A 144 -9.68 32.75 -3.07
C TYR A 144 -10.62 33.51 -2.13
N ALA A 145 -10.81 33.02 -0.91
CA ALA A 145 -11.68 33.66 0.08
C ALA A 145 -11.25 35.11 0.37
N ALA A 146 -9.95 35.38 0.45
CA ALA A 146 -9.43 36.74 0.63
C ALA A 146 -9.77 37.66 -0.56
N ARG A 147 -9.57 37.19 -1.81
CA ARG A 147 -9.86 37.95 -3.03
C ARG A 147 -11.35 38.29 -3.18
N HIS A 148 -12.23 37.42 -2.70
CA HIS A 148 -13.68 37.57 -2.80
C HIS A 148 -14.35 38.12 -1.54
N GLY A 149 -13.57 38.53 -0.52
CA GLY A 149 -14.12 39.09 0.72
C GLY A 149 -14.90 38.09 1.57
N LEU A 150 -14.67 36.78 1.41
CA LEU A 150 -15.42 35.68 2.02
C LEU A 150 -14.87 35.23 3.39
N LEU A 151 -13.93 36.00 3.95
CA LEU A 151 -13.33 35.71 5.26
C LEU A 151 -14.24 36.27 6.35
N ALA A 152 -14.94 35.42 7.11
CA ALA A 152 -15.79 35.90 8.20
C ALA A 152 -14.94 36.42 9.36
N GLY A 153 -15.26 37.63 9.84
CA GLY A 153 -14.62 38.26 11.00
C GLY A 153 -13.37 39.08 10.65
N ARG A 154 -13.55 40.39 10.49
CA ARG A 154 -12.49 41.38 10.75
C ARG A 154 -12.62 41.84 12.20
N ALA A 155 -11.78 41.35 13.09
CA ALA A 155 -11.19 42.22 14.09
C ALA A 155 -9.89 42.73 13.48
N ARG A 156 -9.75 44.05 13.34
CA ARG A 156 -8.51 44.69 12.88
C ARG A 156 -7.41 44.34 13.88
N GLY A 157 -6.42 43.53 13.50
CA GLY A 157 -5.20 43.37 14.32
C GLY A 157 -4.45 42.05 14.21
N GLU A 158 -5.10 40.92 13.90
CA GLU A 158 -4.41 39.63 14.02
C GLU A 158 -4.15 38.95 12.67
N ALA A 159 -2.87 38.94 12.30
CA ALA A 159 -2.31 38.16 11.20
C ALA A 159 -2.21 36.68 11.59
N SER A 160 -3.34 35.99 11.70
CA SER A 160 -3.34 34.52 11.81
C SER A 160 -3.62 33.90 10.44
N ASN A 161 -2.55 33.37 9.82
CA ASN A 161 -2.57 32.64 8.54
C ASN A 161 -3.12 31.21 8.66
N THR A 162 -4.02 30.93 9.63
CA THR A 162 -4.50 29.56 9.89
C THR A 162 -5.91 29.31 9.37
N LEU A 163 -6.14 28.07 8.91
CA LEU A 163 -7.34 27.53 8.25
C LEU A 163 -8.62 27.50 9.12
N HIS A 164 -8.57 28.00 10.35
CA HIS A 164 -9.71 28.01 11.28
C HIS A 164 -10.65 29.20 11.12
N ARG A 165 -10.47 30.01 10.07
CA ARG A 165 -11.41 31.11 9.74
C ARG A 165 -12.74 30.53 9.28
N ARG A 166 -13.84 30.97 9.89
CA ARG A 166 -15.19 30.72 9.36
C ARG A 166 -15.27 31.36 7.97
N LEU A 167 -15.50 30.56 6.94
CA LEU A 167 -15.73 31.03 5.58
C LEU A 167 -17.21 31.34 5.41
N THR A 168 -17.56 32.44 4.76
CA THR A 168 -18.96 32.64 4.33
C THR A 168 -19.32 31.59 3.27
N PRO A 169 -20.56 31.06 3.27
CA PRO A 169 -20.97 30.06 2.30
C PRO A 169 -20.85 30.61 0.88
N ASP A 170 -20.06 29.93 0.06
CA ASP A 170 -19.89 30.18 -1.38
C ASP A 170 -19.77 28.82 -2.07
N GLU A 171 -20.43 28.64 -3.22
CA GLU A 171 -20.50 27.35 -3.89
C GLU A 171 -19.12 26.83 -4.32
N ASN A 172 -18.22 27.72 -4.74
CA ASN A 172 -16.86 27.36 -5.14
C ASN A 172 -16.03 26.94 -3.92
N LEU A 173 -16.18 27.64 -2.78
CA LEU A 173 -15.54 27.27 -1.51
C LEU A 173 -16.05 25.93 -0.98
N VAL A 174 -17.36 25.68 -1.03
CA VAL A 174 -17.96 24.39 -0.64
C VAL A 174 -17.41 23.28 -1.52
N SER A 175 -17.40 23.49 -2.83
CA SER A 175 -16.94 22.52 -3.80
C SER A 175 -15.43 22.24 -3.67
N ALA A 176 -14.61 23.26 -3.37
CA ALA A 176 -13.17 23.10 -3.12
C ALA A 176 -12.88 22.36 -1.81
N THR A 177 -13.64 22.65 -0.75
CA THR A 177 -13.53 21.95 0.54
C THR A 177 -13.88 20.47 0.40
N ARG A 178 -14.92 20.14 -0.40
CA ARG A 178 -15.23 18.73 -0.75
C ARG A 178 -14.08 18.06 -1.49
N THR A 179 -13.39 18.77 -2.38
CA THR A 179 -12.19 18.25 -3.05
C THR A 179 -11.07 17.98 -2.05
N VAL A 180 -10.83 18.86 -1.07
CA VAL A 180 -9.86 18.60 0.02
C VAL A 180 -10.22 17.34 0.81
N GLN A 181 -11.48 17.19 1.23
CA GLN A 181 -11.95 16.02 1.96
C GLN A 181 -11.78 14.73 1.15
N TRP A 182 -12.04 14.76 -0.15
CA TRP A 182 -11.82 13.61 -1.03
C TRP A 182 -10.35 13.21 -1.08
N ASN A 183 -9.42 14.17 -1.16
CA ASN A 183 -7.98 13.89 -1.13
C ASN A 183 -7.52 13.31 0.22
N TYR A 184 -8.09 13.77 1.35
CA TYR A 184 -7.86 13.13 2.66
C TYR A 184 -8.28 11.67 2.69
N ARG A 185 -9.43 11.34 2.06
CA ARG A 185 -9.87 9.94 1.92
C ARG A 185 -8.89 9.15 1.08
N CYS A 186 -8.46 9.67 -0.07
CA CYS A 186 -7.46 9.01 -0.92
C CYS A 186 -6.14 8.75 -0.19
N TYR A 187 -5.67 9.70 0.62
CA TYR A 187 -4.48 9.51 1.47
C TYR A 187 -4.67 8.38 2.48
N SER A 188 -5.79 8.41 3.21
CA SER A 188 -6.10 7.42 4.24
C SER A 188 -6.22 6.02 3.64
N THR A 189 -6.90 5.87 2.51
CA THR A 189 -7.03 4.58 1.81
C THR A 189 -5.68 4.09 1.30
N ALA A 190 -4.83 4.97 0.75
CA ALA A 190 -3.51 4.58 0.28
C ALA A 190 -2.63 4.04 1.43
N LEU A 191 -2.63 4.72 2.58
CA LEU A 191 -1.89 4.27 3.77
C LEU A 191 -2.41 2.94 4.30
N LEU A 192 -3.72 2.79 4.44
CA LEU A 192 -4.32 1.56 4.96
C LEU A 192 -4.04 0.38 4.04
N SER A 193 -4.27 0.53 2.74
CA SER A 193 -4.09 -0.57 1.79
C SER A 193 -2.62 -0.96 1.62
N ALA A 194 -1.70 0.01 1.55
CA ALA A 194 -0.27 -0.27 1.53
C ALA A 194 0.22 -0.89 2.85
N GLY A 195 -0.27 -0.40 3.99
CA GLY A 195 0.06 -0.93 5.31
C GLY A 195 -0.42 -2.36 5.52
N ASN A 196 -1.66 -2.65 5.16
CA ASN A 196 -2.26 -3.99 5.22
C ASN A 196 -1.47 -4.97 4.35
N MET A 197 -1.19 -4.59 3.09
CA MET A 197 -0.42 -5.41 2.16
C MET A 197 1.01 -5.65 2.64
N ALA A 198 1.70 -4.60 3.13
CA ALA A 198 3.04 -4.72 3.69
C ALA A 198 3.09 -5.68 4.88
N ALA A 199 2.11 -5.57 5.79
CA ALA A 199 2.03 -6.43 6.96
C ALA A 199 1.74 -7.89 6.59
N TYR A 200 0.82 -8.12 5.66
CA TYR A 200 0.49 -9.44 5.15
C TYR A 200 1.70 -10.12 4.47
N CYS A 201 2.33 -9.45 3.51
CA CYS A 201 3.51 -9.96 2.83
C CYS A 201 4.67 -10.19 3.81
N GLY A 202 4.84 -9.30 4.80
CA GLY A 202 5.81 -9.46 5.87
C GLY A 202 5.58 -10.70 6.72
N ARG A 203 4.33 -10.96 7.11
CA ARG A 203 3.97 -12.15 7.89
C ARG A 203 4.19 -13.43 7.09
N LEU A 204 3.80 -13.47 5.82
CA LEU A 204 4.06 -14.64 4.98
C LEU A 204 5.55 -14.91 4.78
N SER A 205 6.33 -13.87 4.49
CA SER A 205 7.79 -13.99 4.38
C SER A 205 8.41 -14.55 5.67
N LEU A 206 7.96 -14.08 6.84
CA LEU A 206 8.41 -14.59 8.14
C LEU A 206 8.03 -16.07 8.34
N LEU A 207 6.78 -16.45 8.05
CA LEU A 207 6.34 -17.84 8.21
C LEU A 207 7.09 -18.80 7.25
N LEU A 208 7.37 -18.35 6.02
CA LEU A 208 8.21 -19.09 5.08
C LEU A 208 9.65 -19.23 5.61
N SER A 209 10.22 -18.16 6.17
CA SER A 209 11.53 -18.21 6.83
C SER A 209 11.56 -19.22 7.98
N ASN A 210 10.53 -19.20 8.84
CA ASN A 210 10.38 -20.11 9.97
C ASN A 210 10.13 -21.57 9.55
N THR A 211 9.65 -21.78 8.32
CA THR A 211 9.55 -23.11 7.72
C THR A 211 10.91 -23.56 7.18
N VAL A 212 11.61 -22.67 6.47
CA VAL A 212 12.89 -22.96 5.82
C VAL A 212 14.01 -23.22 6.81
N GLN A 213 14.13 -22.40 7.86
CA GLN A 213 15.27 -22.47 8.79
C GLN A 213 15.42 -23.84 9.47
N PRO A 214 14.38 -24.44 10.06
CA PRO A 214 14.51 -25.76 10.68
C PRO A 214 14.79 -26.86 9.66
N LEU A 215 14.19 -26.80 8.46
CA LEU A 215 14.40 -27.79 7.40
C LEU A 215 15.83 -27.75 6.85
N ALA A 216 16.37 -26.55 6.64
CA ALA A 216 17.74 -26.37 6.17
C ALA A 216 18.78 -26.75 7.22
N ALA A 217 18.40 -26.78 8.50
CA ALA A 217 19.24 -27.19 9.61
C ALA A 217 19.09 -28.68 9.98
N LEU A 218 18.32 -29.47 9.21
CA LEU A 218 18.25 -30.92 9.43
C LEU A 218 19.59 -31.57 9.08
N ASP A 219 20.08 -32.39 10.00
CA ASP A 219 21.33 -33.12 9.87
C ASP A 219 21.10 -34.55 10.38
N ALA A 220 21.61 -35.54 9.64
CA ALA A 220 21.49 -36.96 9.94
C ALA A 220 22.19 -37.34 11.25
N MET A 221 23.17 -36.53 11.70
CA MET A 221 23.88 -36.73 12.97
C MET A 221 23.11 -36.18 14.18
N GLN A 222 21.95 -35.54 14.00
CA GLN A 222 21.16 -35.01 15.10
C GLN A 222 20.49 -36.12 15.91
N SER A 223 20.36 -35.89 17.23
CA SER A 223 19.55 -36.77 18.07
C SER A 223 18.11 -36.87 17.52
N PRO A 224 17.45 -38.05 17.58
CA PRO A 224 16.10 -38.24 17.06
C PRO A 224 15.07 -37.26 17.63
N ARG A 225 15.26 -36.82 18.89
CA ARG A 225 14.41 -35.82 19.53
C ARG A 225 14.54 -34.45 18.88
N ARG A 226 15.77 -34.02 18.58
CA ARG A 226 16.06 -32.72 17.94
C ARG A 226 15.56 -32.72 16.49
N TYR A 227 15.79 -33.81 15.76
CA TYR A 227 15.27 -34.00 14.41
C TYR A 227 13.74 -33.84 14.36
N ARG A 228 13.01 -34.60 15.21
CA ARG A 228 11.55 -34.52 15.29
C ARG A 228 11.05 -33.12 15.67
N LEU A 229 11.74 -32.42 16.56
CA LEU A 229 11.38 -31.06 16.95
C LEU A 229 11.51 -30.10 15.76
N SER A 230 12.64 -30.12 15.03
CA SER A 230 12.85 -29.28 13.84
C SER A 230 11.78 -29.52 12.77
N CYS A 231 11.46 -30.79 12.48
CA CYS A 231 10.37 -31.15 11.56
C CYS A 231 9.03 -30.58 12.03
N ARG A 232 8.67 -30.75 13.31
CA ARG A 232 7.39 -30.25 13.85
C ARG A 232 7.29 -28.72 13.80
N LEU A 233 8.36 -28.01 14.10
CA LEU A 233 8.40 -26.54 14.02
C LEU A 233 8.24 -26.03 12.58
N ALA A 234 8.90 -26.69 11.63
CA ALA A 234 8.75 -26.37 10.22
C ALA A 234 7.31 -26.62 9.74
N VAL A 235 6.75 -27.80 10.04
CA VAL A 235 5.38 -28.17 9.66
C VAL A 235 4.35 -27.24 10.30
N ALA A 236 4.51 -26.88 11.57
CA ALA A 236 3.63 -25.92 12.23
C ALA A 236 3.64 -24.54 11.56
N SER A 237 4.83 -24.04 11.21
CA SER A 237 4.99 -22.77 10.49
C SER A 237 4.40 -22.82 9.08
N ALA A 238 4.59 -23.94 8.39
CA ALA A 238 4.04 -24.17 7.04
C ALA A 238 2.50 -24.20 7.07
N HIS A 239 1.89 -24.88 8.05
CA HIS A 239 0.44 -24.88 8.23
C HIS A 239 -0.12 -23.48 8.52
N GLU A 240 0.57 -22.68 9.34
CA GLU A 240 0.15 -21.31 9.61
C GLU A 240 0.25 -20.42 8.35
N ALA A 241 1.29 -20.61 7.53
CA ALA A 241 1.41 -19.95 6.23
C ALA A 241 0.26 -20.33 5.29
N LEU A 242 -0.06 -21.63 5.20
CA LEU A 242 -1.18 -22.14 4.40
C LEU A 242 -2.51 -21.53 4.85
N ARG A 243 -2.81 -21.57 6.16
CA ARG A 243 -4.04 -20.97 6.71
C ARG A 243 -4.15 -19.48 6.40
N LEU A 244 -3.04 -18.76 6.46
CA LEU A 244 -3.01 -17.33 6.13
C LEU A 244 -3.27 -17.11 4.64
N ILE A 245 -2.68 -17.91 3.76
CA ILE A 245 -2.94 -17.86 2.32
C ILE A 245 -4.40 -18.19 2.02
N GLU A 246 -4.94 -19.28 2.57
CA GLU A 246 -6.31 -19.75 2.31
C GLU A 246 -7.35 -18.70 2.74
N ARG A 247 -7.24 -18.18 3.96
CA ARG A 247 -8.15 -17.14 4.47
C ARG A 247 -8.13 -15.87 3.62
N THR A 248 -6.96 -15.52 3.07
CA THR A 248 -6.81 -14.38 2.19
C THR A 248 -7.30 -14.69 0.77
N PHE A 249 -7.06 -15.90 0.28
CA PHE A 249 -7.49 -16.36 -1.02
C PHE A 249 -9.02 -16.27 -1.14
N ASP A 250 -9.75 -16.73 -0.13
CA ASP A 250 -11.21 -16.61 -0.08
C ASP A 250 -11.69 -15.15 -0.13
N ARG A 251 -10.93 -14.21 0.44
CA ARG A 251 -11.26 -12.77 0.45
C ARG A 251 -10.92 -12.07 -0.86
N ILE A 252 -9.89 -12.52 -1.57
CA ILE A 252 -9.52 -12.02 -2.90
C ILE A 252 -10.43 -12.63 -3.99
N LEU A 253 -10.98 -13.84 -3.77
CA LEU A 253 -11.79 -14.57 -4.75
C LEU A 253 -13.28 -14.22 -4.78
N ARG A 254 -13.86 -13.71 -3.69
CA ARG A 254 -15.32 -13.44 -3.62
C ARG A 254 -15.83 -12.40 -4.61
N PHE A 255 -14.95 -11.72 -5.34
CA PHE A 255 -15.32 -10.69 -6.32
C PHE A 255 -14.65 -10.98 -7.67
N ARG A 256 -14.98 -12.13 -8.28
CA ARG A 256 -14.88 -12.31 -9.73
C ARG A 256 -16.29 -12.24 -10.34
N LEU A 257 -16.45 -11.26 -11.23
CA LEU A 257 -17.59 -10.89 -12.08
C LEU A 257 -18.68 -10.09 -11.36
#